data_AF-A0AAW1ULG4-F1
#
_entry.id   AF-A0AAW1ULG4-F1
#
_cell.length_a   1.000
_cell.length_b   1.000
_cell.length_c   1.000
_cell.angle_alpha   90.00
_cell.angle_beta   90.00
_cell.angle_gamma   90.00
#
_symmetry.space_group_name_H-M   'P 1'
#
loop_
_entity.id
_entity.type
_entity.pdbx_description
1 polymer ?
#
loop_
_entity_poly.entity_id
_entity_poly.type
_entity_poly.pdbx_seq_one_letter_code
_entity_poly.pdbx_strand_id
1 'polypeptide(L)'
;MDSDARLLKHIILIFIWVEFIWQAYLNRRQYDKLLYTLEIPREIRHAMSPDLFKLSREFALASLEFHLARSVIIVVFSSIMINGEYMSRIWSYVQNKNVYESEILTSCIWLSTLSLITTSVDLPFDLYYTFILERSLGFNDITLKGFLRALILGLIITQIMSIGVVGIIVTVIQHVGHHVFIIIWLFLCIILSISISLAPLIKAPIPTSLIEFPQGNLKNKIETLCDGVGLHLKNVEMLLNNTSANEHEHVFFYGIFSQYLVVSAYILPIPHLQNKLSEQEILALIGHQLGHWFNNHILKKFVLSEVVLLIWFLLFFNIFEKEVIYQAFGFHDQRPIFVGILLSMQYIMMPYNLLTAFLLISLSRKFEYQADDFAIRLGMKQALRKALMGIYEVNIFKCPILDHLYSKCGFYQPSLLERLKHLGSTENV
;
A
#
# COMPACT_ATOMS: atom_id res chain seq x y z
N MET A 1 -22.75 16.76 -28.09
CA MET A 1 -22.09 16.73 -26.76
C MET A 1 -22.20 18.10 -26.13
N ASP A 2 -22.88 18.16 -24.99
CA ASP A 2 -23.01 19.36 -24.15
C ASP A 2 -21.62 20.00 -23.91
N SER A 3 -21.53 21.34 -23.87
CA SER A 3 -20.25 22.06 -23.68
C SER A 3 -19.54 21.60 -22.41
N ASP A 4 -20.33 21.33 -21.37
CA ASP A 4 -19.86 21.02 -20.03
C ASP A 4 -19.30 19.59 -19.97
N ALA A 5 -19.95 18.65 -20.65
CA ALA A 5 -19.46 17.27 -20.77
C ALA A 5 -18.11 17.20 -21.51
N ARG A 6 -17.91 18.02 -22.56
CA ARG A 6 -16.59 18.07 -23.22
C ARG A 6 -15.56 18.68 -22.31
N LEU A 7 -15.89 19.78 -21.64
CA LEU A 7 -14.96 20.42 -20.71
C LEU A 7 -14.51 19.42 -19.63
N LEU A 8 -15.45 18.70 -19.03
CA LEU A 8 -15.15 17.66 -18.04
C LEU A 8 -14.24 16.56 -18.60
N LYS A 9 -14.52 16.04 -19.80
CA LYS A 9 -13.65 15.05 -20.46
C LYS A 9 -12.21 15.55 -20.60
N HIS A 10 -12.02 16.81 -21.03
CA HIS A 10 -10.69 17.40 -21.14
C HIS A 10 -10.03 17.57 -19.78
N ILE A 11 -10.76 18.00 -18.75
CA ILE A 11 -10.24 18.11 -17.38
C ILE A 11 -9.73 16.75 -16.88
N ILE A 12 -10.52 15.68 -17.07
CA ILE A 12 -10.13 14.32 -16.67
C ILE A 12 -8.84 13.90 -17.37
N LEU A 13 -8.77 14.07 -18.70
CA LEU A 13 -7.57 13.73 -19.48
C LEU A 13 -6.35 14.54 -19.04
N ILE A 14 -6.49 15.85 -18.86
CA ILE A 14 -5.42 16.71 -18.36
C ILE A 14 -4.94 16.21 -17.00
N PHE A 15 -5.85 15.87 -16.09
CA PHE A 15 -5.49 15.42 -14.76
C PHE A 15 -4.73 14.08 -14.79
N ILE A 16 -5.18 13.12 -15.61
CA ILE A 16 -4.49 11.83 -15.85
C ILE A 16 -3.05 12.06 -16.36
N TRP A 17 -2.88 12.96 -17.33
CA TRP A 17 -1.56 13.28 -17.87
C TRP A 17 -0.68 14.04 -16.87
N VAL A 18 -1.24 14.95 -16.08
CA VAL A 18 -0.52 15.67 -15.02
C VAL A 18 -0.04 14.70 -13.94
N GLU A 19 -0.89 13.77 -13.50
CA GLU A 19 -0.49 12.72 -12.56
C GLU A 19 0.65 11.87 -13.13
N PHE A 20 0.50 11.41 -14.38
CA PHE A 20 1.54 10.64 -15.07
C PHE A 20 2.87 11.42 -15.15
N ILE A 21 2.85 12.69 -15.57
CA ILE A 21 4.04 13.54 -15.67
C ILE A 21 4.68 13.73 -14.30
N TRP A 22 3.86 13.94 -13.25
CA TRP A 22 4.36 14.07 -11.88
C TRP A 22 5.07 12.80 -11.41
N GLN A 23 4.47 11.63 -11.60
CA GLN A 23 5.10 10.36 -11.25
C GLN A 23 6.36 10.10 -12.08
N ALA A 24 6.33 10.38 -13.39
CA ALA A 24 7.50 10.26 -14.26
C ALA A 24 8.65 11.19 -13.80
N TYR A 25 8.33 12.41 -13.37
CA TYR A 25 9.30 13.34 -12.79
C TYR A 25 9.92 12.78 -11.50
N LEU A 26 9.11 12.29 -10.56
CA LEU A 26 9.61 11.66 -9.33
C LEU A 26 10.50 10.45 -9.63
N ASN A 27 10.07 9.57 -10.54
CA ASN A 27 10.84 8.41 -10.99
C ASN A 27 12.16 8.82 -11.62
N ARG A 28 12.17 9.89 -12.43
CA ARG A 28 13.38 10.40 -13.06
C ARG A 28 14.39 10.91 -12.03
N ARG A 29 13.92 11.66 -11.02
CA ARG A 29 14.79 12.11 -9.91
C ARG A 29 15.41 10.94 -9.16
N GLN A 30 14.61 9.91 -8.88
CA GLN A 30 15.09 8.70 -8.23
C GLN A 30 16.12 7.97 -9.10
N TYR A 31 15.85 7.85 -10.40
CA TYR A 31 16.75 7.26 -11.37
C TYR A 31 18.11 7.98 -11.40
N ASP A 32 18.10 9.31 -11.56
CA ASP A 32 19.31 10.12 -11.56
C ASP A 32 20.08 9.97 -10.24
N LYS A 33 19.36 9.97 -9.10
CA LYS A 33 19.98 9.77 -7.79
C LYS A 33 20.70 8.43 -7.69
N LEU A 34 20.09 7.35 -8.18
CA LEU A 34 20.69 6.02 -8.20
C LEU A 34 21.88 5.96 -9.17
N LEU A 35 21.75 6.52 -10.37
CA LEU A 35 22.79 6.51 -11.39
C LEU A 35 24.11 7.15 -10.91
N TYR A 36 24.02 8.26 -10.19
CA TYR A 36 25.20 8.98 -9.68
C TYR A 36 25.71 8.49 -8.33
N THR A 37 24.95 7.67 -7.59
CA THR A 37 25.37 7.14 -6.28
C THR A 37 26.08 5.80 -6.44
N LEU A 38 27.36 5.87 -6.80
CA LEU A 38 28.17 4.67 -7.07
C LEU A 38 28.72 4.01 -5.80
N GLU A 39 28.94 4.79 -4.75
CA GLU A 39 29.48 4.33 -3.48
C GLU A 39 28.40 4.17 -2.42
N ILE A 40 28.64 3.24 -1.50
CA ILE A 40 27.79 3.07 -0.32
C ILE A 40 27.93 4.31 0.58
N PRO A 41 26.80 4.94 1.00
CA PRO A 41 26.82 6.05 1.95
C PRO A 41 27.56 5.68 3.23
N ARG A 42 28.26 6.66 3.81
CA ARG A 42 29.12 6.45 4.98
C ARG A 42 28.36 5.83 6.15
N GLU A 43 27.10 6.21 6.30
CA GLU A 43 26.22 5.80 7.40
C GLU A 43 25.90 4.30 7.38
N ILE A 44 25.90 3.67 6.20
CA ILE A 44 25.50 2.25 6.03
C ILE A 44 26.62 1.40 5.44
N ARG A 45 27.82 1.95 5.29
CA ARG A 45 28.99 1.27 4.69
C ARG A 45 29.32 -0.06 5.37
N HIS A 46 29.07 -0.17 6.67
CA HIS A 46 29.34 -1.38 7.44
C HIS A 46 28.17 -2.38 7.46
N ALA A 47 26.99 -1.98 7.00
CA ALA A 47 25.76 -2.78 7.06
C ALA A 47 25.39 -3.43 5.71
N MET A 48 26.15 -3.19 4.64
CA MET A 48 25.86 -3.72 3.32
C MET A 48 27.16 -4.01 2.55
N SER A 49 27.24 -5.16 1.90
CA SER A 49 28.39 -5.50 1.06
C SER A 49 28.36 -4.72 -0.27
N PRO A 50 29.53 -4.42 -0.87
CA PRO A 50 29.60 -3.74 -2.18
C PRO A 50 28.82 -4.44 -3.28
N ASP A 51 28.88 -5.78 -3.33
CA ASP A 51 28.20 -6.58 -4.35
C ASP A 51 26.67 -6.51 -4.20
N LEU A 52 26.18 -6.57 -2.96
CA LEU A 52 24.75 -6.46 -2.65
C LEU A 52 24.22 -5.06 -2.96
N PHE A 53 25.00 -4.02 -2.64
CA PHE A 53 24.65 -2.65 -2.97
C PHE A 53 24.56 -2.44 -4.49
N LYS A 54 25.53 -2.95 -5.25
CA LYS A 54 25.52 -2.88 -6.71
C LYS A 54 24.29 -3.59 -7.28
N LEU A 55 24.00 -4.81 -6.83
CA LEU A 55 22.85 -5.60 -7.28
C LEU A 55 21.52 -4.90 -6.99
N SER A 56 21.31 -4.42 -5.76
CA SER A 56 20.08 -3.71 -5.38
C SER A 56 19.87 -2.42 -6.17
N ARG A 57 20.95 -1.71 -6.49
CA ARG A 57 20.91 -0.50 -7.33
C ARG A 57 20.57 -0.80 -8.78
N GLU A 58 21.21 -1.80 -9.38
CA GLU A 58 20.94 -2.23 -10.77
C GLU A 58 19.48 -2.67 -10.93
N PHE A 59 18.97 -3.43 -9.96
CA PHE A 59 17.56 -3.80 -9.93
C PHE A 59 16.63 -2.59 -9.80
N ALA A 60 16.92 -1.65 -8.90
CA ALA A 60 16.10 -0.47 -8.72
C ALA A 60 16.06 0.39 -10.00
N LEU A 61 17.19 0.53 -10.71
CA LEU A 61 17.25 1.23 -12.00
C LEU A 61 16.39 0.53 -13.06
N ALA A 62 16.57 -0.78 -13.24
CA ALA A 62 15.82 -1.55 -14.23
C ALA A 62 14.30 -1.56 -13.93
N SER A 63 13.94 -1.60 -12.64
CA SER A 63 12.54 -1.50 -12.20
C SER A 63 11.93 -0.14 -12.54
N LEU A 64 12.66 0.96 -12.31
CA LEU A 64 12.19 2.31 -12.64
C LEU A 64 11.95 2.49 -14.15
N GLU A 65 12.84 1.96 -14.98
CA GLU A 65 12.69 1.98 -16.44
C GLU A 65 11.47 1.17 -16.88
N PHE A 66 11.32 -0.05 -16.35
CA PHE A 66 10.18 -0.91 -16.63
C PHE A 66 8.85 -0.25 -16.23
N HIS A 67 8.75 0.27 -15.01
CA HIS A 67 7.53 0.92 -14.53
C HIS A 67 7.19 2.17 -15.35
N LEU A 68 8.18 2.96 -15.73
CA LEU A 68 7.96 4.12 -16.61
C LEU A 68 7.39 3.69 -17.97
N ALA A 69 7.96 2.67 -18.60
CA ALA A 69 7.48 2.14 -19.88
C ALA A 69 6.04 1.62 -19.79
N ARG A 70 5.73 0.86 -18.71
CA ARG A 70 4.37 0.40 -18.42
C ARG A 70 3.40 1.57 -18.25
N SER A 71 3.75 2.57 -17.44
CA SER A 71 2.91 3.74 -17.19
C SER A 71 2.62 4.56 -18.45
N VAL A 72 3.60 4.69 -19.37
CA VAL A 72 3.38 5.34 -20.68
C VAL A 72 2.30 4.60 -21.48
N ILE A 73 2.38 3.27 -21.54
CA ILE A 73 1.41 2.48 -22.30
C ILE A 73 0.02 2.55 -21.66
N ILE A 74 -0.06 2.49 -20.32
CA ILE A 74 -1.33 2.60 -19.58
C ILE A 74 -1.98 3.97 -19.77
N VAL A 75 -1.23 5.08 -19.69
CA VAL A 75 -1.79 6.43 -19.85
C VAL A 75 -2.28 6.70 -21.27
N VAL A 76 -1.55 6.18 -22.28
CA VAL A 76 -1.96 6.23 -23.69
C VAL A 76 -3.20 5.37 -23.92
N PHE A 77 -3.21 4.13 -23.44
CA PHE A 77 -4.37 3.24 -23.52
C PHE A 77 -5.61 3.86 -22.88
N SER A 78 -5.47 4.44 -21.69
CA SER A 78 -6.57 5.15 -21.00
C SER A 78 -7.07 6.34 -21.81
N SER A 79 -6.16 7.12 -22.41
CA SER A 79 -6.52 8.24 -23.29
C SER A 79 -7.28 7.80 -24.53
N ILE A 80 -6.91 6.66 -25.13
CA ILE A 80 -7.62 6.05 -26.27
C ILE A 80 -9.00 5.57 -25.84
N MET A 81 -9.10 4.89 -24.69
CA MET A 81 -10.37 4.39 -24.14
C MET A 81 -11.39 5.51 -23.91
N ILE A 82 -10.93 6.64 -23.33
CA ILE A 82 -11.77 7.81 -23.03
C ILE A 82 -12.15 8.57 -24.31
N ASN A 83 -11.18 8.91 -25.17
CA ASN A 83 -11.47 9.69 -26.37
C ASN A 83 -12.27 8.91 -27.41
N GLY A 84 -12.05 7.60 -27.51
CA GLY A 84 -12.81 6.72 -28.39
C GLY A 84 -14.17 6.30 -27.83
N GLU A 85 -14.51 6.71 -26.60
CA GLU A 85 -15.76 6.38 -25.91
C GLU A 85 -16.02 4.86 -25.87
N TYR A 86 -14.94 4.07 -25.80
CA TYR A 86 -15.01 2.61 -25.90
C TYR A 86 -15.79 2.00 -24.74
N MET A 87 -15.76 2.63 -23.56
CA MET A 87 -16.57 2.22 -22.41
C MET A 87 -18.07 2.24 -22.72
N SER A 88 -18.58 3.32 -23.33
CA SER A 88 -19.96 3.43 -23.77
C SER A 88 -20.29 2.46 -24.91
N ARG A 89 -19.40 2.33 -25.90
CA ARG A 89 -19.60 1.40 -27.03
C ARG A 89 -19.69 -0.05 -26.59
N ILE A 90 -18.83 -0.49 -25.67
CA ILE A 90 -18.89 -1.84 -25.09
C ILE A 90 -20.19 -2.01 -24.32
N TRP A 91 -20.63 -1.00 -23.56
CA TRP A 91 -21.91 -1.05 -22.85
C TRP A 91 -23.07 -1.24 -23.82
N SER A 92 -23.21 -0.40 -24.84
CA SER A 92 -24.28 -0.51 -25.84
C SER A 92 -24.25 -1.85 -26.56
N TYR A 93 -23.05 -2.38 -26.88
CA TYR A 93 -22.92 -3.71 -27.48
C TYR A 93 -23.47 -4.82 -26.57
N VAL A 94 -23.11 -4.81 -25.29
CA VAL A 94 -23.59 -5.80 -24.30
C VAL A 94 -25.10 -5.65 -24.10
N GLN A 95 -25.59 -4.42 -23.93
CA GLN A 95 -27.00 -4.14 -23.71
C GLN A 95 -27.87 -4.60 -24.89
N ASN A 96 -27.45 -4.34 -26.12
CA ASN A 96 -28.18 -4.76 -27.33
C ASN A 96 -28.27 -6.29 -27.49
N LYS A 97 -27.41 -7.05 -26.80
CA LYS A 97 -27.43 -8.52 -26.78
C LYS A 97 -28.14 -9.09 -25.55
N ASN A 98 -28.48 -8.25 -24.57
CA ASN A 98 -29.11 -8.68 -23.34
C ASN A 98 -30.62 -8.82 -23.53
N VAL A 99 -31.08 -10.06 -23.74
CA VAL A 99 -32.50 -10.40 -23.93
C VAL A 99 -33.37 -10.09 -22.71
N TYR A 100 -32.78 -10.07 -21.51
CA TYR A 100 -33.53 -9.89 -20.26
C TYR A 100 -33.71 -8.43 -19.86
N GLU A 101 -33.16 -7.48 -20.62
CA GLU A 101 -33.18 -6.02 -20.34
C GLU A 101 -32.70 -5.65 -18.91
N SER A 102 -31.98 -6.57 -18.25
CA SER A 102 -31.52 -6.40 -16.87
C SER A 102 -30.25 -5.57 -16.81
N GLU A 103 -30.31 -4.42 -16.14
CA GLU A 103 -29.15 -3.55 -15.92
C GLU A 103 -28.03 -4.25 -15.14
N ILE A 104 -28.38 -5.09 -14.15
CA ILE A 104 -27.41 -5.84 -13.35
C ILE A 104 -26.61 -6.78 -14.24
N LEU A 105 -27.29 -7.54 -15.10
CA LEU A 105 -26.63 -8.47 -16.02
C LEU A 105 -25.73 -7.74 -17.02
N THR A 106 -26.22 -6.63 -17.60
CA THR A 106 -25.40 -5.79 -18.48
C THR A 106 -24.17 -5.25 -17.75
N SER A 107 -24.33 -4.76 -16.52
CA SER A 107 -23.23 -4.23 -15.70
C SER A 107 -22.18 -5.28 -15.37
N CYS A 108 -22.59 -6.50 -15.01
CA CYS A 108 -21.69 -7.61 -14.77
C CYS A 108 -20.87 -7.96 -16.02
N ILE A 109 -21.55 -8.20 -17.16
CA ILE A 109 -20.86 -8.58 -18.41
C ILE A 109 -19.95 -7.45 -18.90
N TRP A 110 -20.41 -6.20 -18.79
CA TRP A 110 -19.63 -5.02 -19.15
C TRP A 110 -18.35 -4.90 -18.31
N LEU A 111 -18.46 -4.99 -16.97
CA LEU A 111 -17.30 -4.94 -16.08
C LEU A 111 -16.35 -6.12 -16.32
N SER A 112 -16.89 -7.33 -16.49
CA SER A 112 -16.11 -8.52 -16.84
C SER A 112 -15.32 -8.30 -18.13
N THR A 113 -15.96 -7.76 -19.17
CA THR A 113 -15.32 -7.45 -20.45
C THR A 113 -14.20 -6.42 -20.28
N LEU A 114 -14.46 -5.33 -19.56
CA LEU A 114 -13.44 -4.31 -19.28
C LEU A 114 -12.26 -4.90 -18.50
N SER A 115 -12.52 -5.72 -17.47
CA SER A 115 -11.47 -6.35 -16.66
C SER A 115 -10.58 -7.27 -17.49
N LEU A 116 -11.15 -8.03 -18.45
CA LEU A 116 -10.38 -8.90 -19.34
C LEU A 116 -9.52 -8.09 -20.33
N ILE A 117 -10.05 -6.97 -20.84
CA ILE A 117 -9.28 -6.07 -21.69
C ILE A 117 -8.09 -5.50 -20.91
N THR A 118 -8.32 -4.99 -19.69
CA THR A 118 -7.24 -4.42 -18.86
C THR A 118 -6.21 -5.49 -18.50
N THR A 119 -6.63 -6.68 -18.08
CA THR A 119 -5.70 -7.78 -17.80
C THR A 119 -4.89 -8.17 -19.04
N SER A 120 -5.49 -8.14 -20.23
CA SER A 120 -4.77 -8.44 -21.47
C SER A 120 -3.70 -7.39 -21.81
N VAL A 121 -3.97 -6.12 -21.50
CA VAL A 121 -2.99 -5.02 -21.64
C VAL A 121 -1.86 -5.16 -20.62
N ASP A 122 -2.16 -5.56 -19.39
CA ASP A 122 -1.19 -5.71 -18.31
C ASP A 122 -0.32 -6.99 -18.42
N LEU A 123 -0.89 -8.08 -18.96
CA LEU A 123 -0.26 -9.40 -18.98
C LEU A 123 1.16 -9.45 -19.56
N PRO A 124 1.49 -8.76 -20.69
CA PRO A 124 2.86 -8.76 -21.21
C PRO A 124 3.87 -8.14 -20.21
N PHE A 125 3.46 -7.11 -19.48
CA PHE A 125 4.30 -6.46 -18.47
C PHE A 125 4.52 -7.37 -17.27
N ASP A 126 3.45 -8.01 -16.79
CA ASP A 126 3.54 -8.92 -15.65
C ASP A 126 4.44 -10.13 -15.99
N LEU A 127 4.31 -10.69 -17.20
CA LEU A 127 5.20 -11.75 -17.70
C LEU A 127 6.66 -11.29 -17.76
N TYR A 128 6.93 -10.09 -18.30
CA TYR A 128 8.28 -9.54 -18.39
C TYR A 128 8.88 -9.33 -17.00
N TYR A 129 8.12 -8.70 -16.09
CA TYR A 129 8.57 -8.42 -14.74
C TYR A 129 8.91 -9.71 -13.98
N THR A 130 8.01 -10.69 -13.97
CA THR A 130 8.19 -11.96 -13.26
C THR A 130 9.31 -12.82 -13.85
N PHE A 131 9.32 -13.03 -15.17
CA PHE A 131 10.21 -14.03 -15.79
C PHE A 131 11.54 -13.49 -16.29
N ILE A 132 11.68 -12.17 -16.44
CA ILE A 132 12.92 -11.54 -16.91
C ILE A 132 13.53 -10.73 -15.77
N LEU A 133 12.79 -9.75 -15.23
CA LEU A 133 13.35 -8.84 -14.22
C LEU A 133 13.64 -9.57 -12.90
N GLU A 134 12.62 -10.14 -12.25
CA GLU A 134 12.80 -10.83 -10.96
C GLU A 134 13.66 -12.09 -11.06
N ARG A 135 13.49 -12.86 -12.14
CA ARG A 135 14.23 -14.10 -12.36
C ARG A 135 15.71 -13.87 -12.63
N SER A 136 16.08 -12.77 -13.30
CA SER A 136 17.50 -12.43 -13.56
C SER A 136 18.32 -12.24 -12.27
N LEU A 137 17.64 -12.05 -11.15
CA LEU A 137 18.25 -11.81 -9.84
C LEU A 137 18.15 -13.04 -8.91
N GLY A 138 17.65 -14.17 -9.41
CA GLY A 138 17.47 -15.39 -8.61
C GLY A 138 16.41 -15.26 -7.52
N PHE A 139 15.53 -14.26 -7.59
CA PHE A 139 14.51 -14.00 -6.56
C PHE A 139 13.20 -14.74 -6.79
N ASN A 140 12.99 -15.30 -7.98
CA ASN A 140 11.73 -15.90 -8.36
C ASN A 140 11.90 -17.25 -9.06
N ASP A 141 11.43 -18.30 -8.40
CA ASP A 141 11.39 -19.68 -8.89
C ASP A 141 10.00 -20.08 -9.42
N ILE A 142 9.08 -19.13 -9.58
CA ILE A 142 7.75 -19.39 -10.13
C ILE A 142 7.91 -19.96 -11.54
N THR A 143 7.26 -21.10 -11.77
CA THR A 143 7.17 -21.71 -13.10
C THR A 143 6.07 -21.03 -13.92
N LEU A 144 6.20 -21.03 -15.26
CA LEU A 144 5.16 -20.51 -16.14
C LEU A 144 3.79 -21.15 -15.88
N LYS A 145 3.78 -22.47 -15.58
CA LYS A 145 2.56 -23.19 -15.18
C LYS A 145 1.96 -22.65 -13.88
N GLY A 146 2.80 -22.35 -12.89
CA GLY A 146 2.38 -21.73 -11.63
C GLY A 146 1.77 -20.35 -11.85
N PHE A 147 2.43 -19.52 -12.65
CA PHE A 147 1.94 -18.19 -13.01
C PHE A 147 0.58 -18.24 -13.73
N LEU A 148 0.45 -19.06 -14.78
CA LEU A 148 -0.81 -19.18 -15.52
C LEU A 148 -1.95 -19.72 -14.64
N ARG A 149 -1.65 -20.67 -13.75
CA ARG A 149 -2.64 -21.17 -12.78
C ARG A 149 -3.10 -20.05 -11.83
N ALA A 150 -2.16 -19.26 -11.31
CA ALA A 150 -2.48 -18.12 -10.44
C ALA A 150 -3.30 -17.06 -11.17
N LEU A 151 -2.93 -16.74 -12.42
CA LEU A 151 -3.66 -15.79 -13.28
C LEU A 151 -5.11 -16.26 -13.52
N ILE A 152 -5.32 -17.51 -13.95
CA ILE A 152 -6.66 -18.04 -14.21
C ILE A 152 -7.50 -18.08 -12.93
N LEU A 153 -6.92 -18.55 -11.83
CA LEU A 153 -7.62 -18.59 -10.55
C LEU A 153 -7.98 -17.18 -10.07
N GLY A 154 -7.06 -16.23 -10.19
CA GLY A 154 -7.28 -14.82 -9.87
C GLY A 154 -8.39 -14.21 -10.73
N LEU A 155 -8.41 -14.50 -12.03
CA LEU A 155 -9.49 -14.08 -12.93
C LEU A 155 -10.85 -14.65 -12.50
N ILE A 156 -10.94 -15.95 -12.23
CA ILE A 156 -12.20 -16.59 -11.78
C ILE A 156 -12.71 -15.94 -10.48
N ILE A 157 -11.83 -15.78 -9.49
CA ILE A 157 -12.18 -15.14 -8.20
C ILE A 157 -12.65 -13.70 -8.44
N THR A 158 -11.93 -12.94 -9.28
CA THR A 158 -12.29 -11.55 -9.61
C THR A 158 -13.65 -11.47 -10.27
N GLN A 159 -13.97 -12.38 -11.20
CA GLN A 159 -15.28 -12.39 -11.86
C GLN A 159 -16.41 -12.74 -10.89
N ILE A 160 -16.22 -13.75 -10.04
CA ILE A 160 -17.23 -14.14 -9.04
C ILE A 160 -17.49 -12.99 -8.06
N MET A 161 -16.43 -12.36 -7.56
CA MET A 161 -16.53 -11.21 -6.66
C MET A 161 -17.19 -10.01 -7.35
N SER A 162 -16.82 -9.73 -8.60
CA SER A 162 -17.41 -8.64 -9.40
C SER A 162 -18.92 -8.81 -9.54
N ILE A 163 -19.39 -10.00 -9.90
CA ILE A 163 -20.83 -10.29 -10.02
C ILE A 163 -21.56 -10.06 -8.68
N GLY A 164 -20.98 -10.57 -7.58
CA GLY A 164 -21.56 -10.39 -6.25
C GLY A 164 -21.65 -8.92 -5.83
N VAL A 165 -20.55 -8.18 -5.98
CA VAL A 165 -20.46 -6.77 -5.60
C VAL A 165 -21.37 -5.90 -6.47
N VAL A 166 -21.33 -6.05 -7.80
CA VAL A 166 -22.21 -5.31 -8.73
C VAL A 166 -23.67 -5.61 -8.43
N GLY A 167 -24.03 -6.89 -8.28
CA GLY A 167 -25.39 -7.32 -8.01
C GLY A 167 -25.94 -6.72 -6.72
N ILE A 168 -25.16 -6.79 -5.62
CA ILE A 168 -25.55 -6.19 -4.33
C ILE A 168 -25.69 -4.68 -4.46
N ILE A 169 -24.67 -3.98 -4.97
CA ILE A 169 -24.65 -2.50 -5.00
C ILE A 169 -25.80 -1.96 -5.86
N VAL A 170 -25.96 -2.47 -7.08
CA VAL A 170 -27.01 -1.99 -7.99
C VAL A 170 -28.39 -2.28 -7.40
N THR A 171 -28.62 -3.48 -6.87
CA THR A 171 -29.90 -3.83 -6.23
C THR A 171 -30.20 -2.91 -5.05
N VAL A 172 -29.23 -2.70 -4.16
CA VAL A 172 -29.44 -1.89 -2.97
C VAL A 172 -29.73 -0.43 -3.34
N ILE A 173 -29.01 0.14 -4.31
CA ILE A 173 -29.26 1.52 -4.76
C ILE A 173 -30.63 1.63 -5.44
N GLN A 174 -31.02 0.68 -6.27
CA GLN A 174 -32.34 0.67 -6.92
C GLN A 174 -33.50 0.59 -5.92
N HIS A 175 -33.36 -0.14 -4.82
CA HIS A 175 -34.46 -0.39 -3.87
C HIS A 175 -34.52 0.58 -2.69
N VAL A 176 -33.35 0.96 -2.14
CA VAL A 176 -33.26 1.74 -0.89
C VAL A 176 -32.90 3.21 -1.18
N GLY A 177 -32.44 3.52 -2.39
CA GLY A 177 -32.15 4.88 -2.85
C GLY A 177 -30.87 5.46 -2.24
N HIS A 178 -30.68 6.78 -2.36
CA HIS A 178 -29.40 7.42 -2.06
C HIS A 178 -28.98 7.31 -0.58
N HIS A 179 -29.93 7.24 0.37
CA HIS A 179 -29.62 7.20 1.81
C HIS A 179 -28.85 5.95 2.27
N VAL A 180 -28.76 4.92 1.43
CA VAL A 180 -27.94 3.73 1.62
C VAL A 180 -26.49 4.07 1.96
N PHE A 181 -25.97 5.19 1.47
CA PHE A 181 -24.56 5.52 1.66
C PHE A 181 -24.14 5.54 3.13
N ILE A 182 -25.02 6.01 4.03
CA ILE A 182 -24.72 6.06 5.47
C ILE A 182 -24.61 4.64 6.02
N ILE A 183 -25.45 3.73 5.54
CA ILE A 183 -25.44 2.31 5.94
C ILE A 183 -24.17 1.63 5.41
N ILE A 184 -23.82 1.85 4.14
CA ILE A 184 -22.57 1.31 3.54
C ILE A 184 -21.35 1.89 4.25
N TRP A 185 -21.32 3.20 4.49
CA TRP A 185 -20.26 3.87 5.21
C TRP A 185 -20.11 3.27 6.62
N LEU A 186 -21.20 3.21 7.40
CA LEU A 186 -21.18 2.63 8.75
C LEU A 186 -20.73 1.16 8.74
N PHE A 187 -21.17 0.38 7.77
CA PHE A 187 -20.71 -0.99 7.58
C PHE A 187 -19.20 -1.05 7.34
N LEU A 188 -18.67 -0.20 6.45
CA LEU A 188 -17.24 -0.12 6.19
C LEU A 188 -16.46 0.38 7.41
N CYS A 189 -16.98 1.34 8.18
CA CYS A 189 -16.38 1.76 9.45
C CYS A 189 -16.22 0.58 10.40
N ILE A 190 -17.26 -0.25 10.52
CA ILE A 190 -17.23 -1.45 11.37
C ILE A 190 -16.18 -2.44 10.85
N ILE A 191 -16.17 -2.72 9.53
CA ILE A 191 -15.19 -3.62 8.92
C ILE A 191 -13.77 -3.09 9.10
N LEU A 192 -13.53 -1.79 8.95
CA LEU A 192 -12.21 -1.17 9.17
C LEU A 192 -11.78 -1.25 10.64
N SER A 193 -12.71 -1.00 11.57
CA SER A 193 -12.48 -1.12 13.02
C SER A 193 -12.09 -2.55 13.42
N ILE A 194 -12.81 -3.54 12.90
CA ILE A 194 -12.51 -4.96 13.07
C ILE A 194 -11.15 -5.28 12.44
N SER A 195 -10.92 -4.79 11.22
CA SER A 195 -9.69 -5.06 10.46
C SER A 195 -8.46 -4.51 11.16
N ILE A 196 -8.50 -3.32 11.77
CA ILE A 196 -7.37 -2.78 12.55
C ILE A 196 -7.10 -3.62 13.81
N SER A 197 -8.17 -4.08 14.46
CA SER A 197 -8.07 -4.90 15.67
C SER A 197 -7.53 -6.30 15.39
N LEU A 198 -7.93 -6.89 14.25
CA LEU A 198 -7.58 -8.25 13.85
C LEU A 198 -6.37 -8.31 12.88
N ALA A 199 -5.96 -7.22 12.26
CA ALA A 199 -4.87 -7.23 11.27
C ALA A 199 -3.59 -7.91 11.77
N PRO A 200 -3.12 -7.68 13.01
CA PRO A 200 -1.96 -8.39 13.53
C PRO A 200 -2.16 -9.91 13.65
N LEU A 201 -3.38 -10.36 13.94
CA LEU A 201 -3.75 -11.78 14.06
C LEU A 201 -3.96 -12.46 12.70
N ILE A 202 -4.43 -11.71 11.70
CA ILE A 202 -4.66 -12.21 10.33
C ILE A 202 -3.34 -12.29 9.55
N LYS A 203 -2.40 -11.35 9.81
CA LYS A 203 -1.06 -11.33 9.19
C LYS A 203 -0.14 -12.41 9.74
N ALA A 204 -0.24 -12.74 11.03
CA ALA A 204 0.46 -13.91 11.57
C ALA A 204 -0.09 -15.18 10.90
N PRO A 205 0.72 -15.93 10.14
CA PRO A 205 0.24 -17.08 9.41
C PRO A 205 -0.04 -18.18 10.43
N ILE A 206 -1.33 -18.41 10.70
CA ILE A 206 -1.86 -19.51 11.51
C ILE A 206 -1.55 -19.33 13.02
N PRO A 207 -2.52 -19.56 13.93
CA PRO A 207 -2.30 -19.52 15.38
C PRO A 207 -1.13 -20.36 15.89
N THR A 208 -0.64 -21.32 15.09
CA THR A 208 0.50 -22.20 15.42
C THR A 208 1.87 -21.54 15.29
N SER A 209 1.98 -20.31 14.76
CA SER A 209 3.26 -19.60 14.60
C SER A 209 3.60 -18.65 15.75
N LEU A 210 2.62 -18.30 16.58
CA LEU A 210 2.79 -17.49 17.78
C LEU A 210 2.98 -18.41 19.00
N ILE A 211 4.10 -18.26 19.69
CA ILE A 211 4.37 -18.98 20.94
C ILE A 211 4.72 -18.00 22.06
N GLU A 212 4.59 -18.43 23.32
CA GLU A 212 4.98 -17.60 24.46
C GLU A 212 6.46 -17.24 24.36
N PHE A 213 6.79 -15.97 24.62
CA PHE A 213 8.17 -15.52 24.59
C PHE A 213 8.97 -16.19 25.72
N PRO A 214 10.17 -16.76 25.44
CA PRO A 214 10.96 -17.48 26.42
C PRO A 214 11.25 -16.65 27.67
N GLN A 215 11.17 -17.27 28.84
CA GLN A 215 11.54 -16.66 30.11
C GLN A 215 13.04 -16.34 30.12
N GLY A 216 13.42 -15.16 30.62
CA GLY A 216 14.82 -14.75 30.69
C GLY A 216 15.03 -13.26 30.82
N ASN A 217 16.31 -12.85 30.77
CA ASN A 217 16.72 -11.45 30.97
C ASN A 217 16.05 -10.48 29.99
N LEU A 218 15.97 -10.86 28.72
CA LEU A 218 15.35 -10.02 27.69
C LEU A 218 13.85 -9.81 27.96
N LYS A 219 13.08 -10.86 28.31
CA LYS A 219 11.66 -10.74 28.66
C LYS A 219 11.45 -9.78 29.83
N ASN A 220 12.22 -9.94 30.91
CA ASN A 220 12.13 -9.07 32.08
C ASN A 220 12.44 -7.61 31.75
N LYS A 221 13.45 -7.35 30.89
CA LYS A 221 13.77 -5.99 30.43
C LYS A 221 12.66 -5.39 29.56
N ILE A 222 12.02 -6.20 28.73
CA ILE A 222 10.88 -5.78 27.90
C ILE A 222 9.71 -5.37 28.79
N GLU A 223 9.34 -6.23 29.76
CA GLU A 223 8.25 -5.96 30.71
C GLU A 223 8.54 -4.70 31.53
N THR A 224 9.77 -4.58 32.08
CA THR A 224 10.21 -3.40 32.83
C THR A 224 10.16 -2.12 31.98
N LEU A 225 10.54 -2.19 30.70
CA LEU A 225 10.49 -1.05 29.79
C LEU A 225 9.05 -0.59 29.53
N CYS A 226 8.14 -1.54 29.31
CA CYS A 226 6.73 -1.25 29.05
C CYS A 226 6.05 -0.69 30.31
N ASP A 227 6.29 -1.30 31.47
CA ASP A 227 5.77 -0.82 32.75
C ASP A 227 6.30 0.58 33.09
N GLY A 228 7.57 0.86 32.78
CA GLY A 228 8.19 2.17 32.99
C GLY A 228 7.53 3.31 32.21
N VAL A 229 6.81 3.01 31.13
CA VAL A 229 6.03 3.99 30.35
C VAL A 229 4.51 3.88 30.59
N GLY A 230 4.08 3.04 31.54
CA GLY A 230 2.69 2.84 31.91
C GLY A 230 1.90 1.89 31.01
N LEU A 231 2.56 1.11 30.15
CA LEU A 231 1.94 0.06 29.34
C LEU A 231 2.10 -1.29 30.04
N HIS A 232 1.03 -1.78 30.66
CA HIS A 232 1.00 -3.10 31.27
C HIS A 232 0.65 -4.17 30.24
N LEU A 233 1.63 -4.99 29.88
CA LEU A 233 1.43 -6.10 28.95
C LEU A 233 0.76 -7.29 29.65
N LYS A 234 -0.19 -7.91 28.97
CA LYS A 234 -0.74 -9.22 29.38
C LYS A 234 0.21 -10.35 29.03
N ASN A 235 0.87 -10.26 27.87
CA ASN A 235 1.84 -11.26 27.44
C ASN A 235 2.83 -10.69 26.43
N VAL A 236 4.00 -11.32 26.36
CA VAL A 236 4.98 -11.16 25.28
C VAL A 236 5.02 -12.46 24.49
N GLU A 237 4.91 -12.36 23.18
CA GLU A 237 4.82 -13.49 22.26
C GLU A 237 5.94 -13.41 21.22
N MET A 238 6.34 -14.59 20.74
CA MET A 238 7.35 -14.75 19.72
C MET A 238 6.71 -15.32 18.45
N LEU A 239 6.97 -14.66 17.32
CA LEU A 239 6.55 -15.14 16.00
C LEU A 239 7.67 -15.97 15.36
N LEU A 240 7.42 -17.27 15.16
CA LEU A 240 8.40 -18.22 14.64
C LEU A 240 8.64 -18.12 13.13
N ASN A 241 7.57 -17.90 12.38
CA ASN A 241 7.60 -17.89 10.92
C ASN A 241 7.27 -16.51 10.40
N ASN A 242 8.29 -15.82 9.87
CA ASN A 242 8.11 -14.62 9.04
C ASN A 242 8.22 -15.08 7.58
N THR A 243 7.19 -15.77 7.07
CA THR A 243 7.23 -16.40 5.74
C THR A 243 7.03 -15.43 4.59
N SER A 244 6.80 -14.14 4.88
CA SER A 244 6.79 -13.11 3.84
C SER A 244 8.02 -12.22 3.97
N ALA A 245 8.84 -12.20 2.93
CA ALA A 245 9.93 -11.23 2.78
C ALA A 245 9.44 -9.75 2.72
N ASN A 246 8.12 -9.53 2.85
CA ASN A 246 7.44 -8.25 2.70
C ASN A 246 6.81 -7.71 4.00
N GLU A 247 6.90 -8.42 5.13
CA GLU A 247 6.40 -7.91 6.41
C GLU A 247 7.48 -7.11 7.14
N HIS A 248 7.35 -5.77 7.03
CA HIS A 248 8.34 -4.77 7.46
C HIS A 248 8.46 -4.55 8.97
N GLU A 249 7.58 -5.16 9.79
CA GLU A 249 7.51 -4.91 11.23
C GLU A 249 7.92 -6.15 12.01
N HIS A 250 9.17 -6.17 12.48
CA HIS A 250 9.71 -7.27 13.31
C HIS A 250 9.23 -7.22 14.77
N VAL A 251 8.63 -6.11 15.19
CA VAL A 251 8.09 -5.89 16.54
C VAL A 251 6.82 -5.07 16.39
N PHE A 252 5.72 -5.52 17.00
CA PHE A 252 4.45 -4.80 16.98
C PHE A 252 3.59 -5.13 18.20
N PHE A 253 2.69 -4.20 18.54
CA PHE A 253 1.67 -4.40 19.57
C PHE A 253 0.33 -4.75 18.95
N TYR A 254 -0.47 -5.57 19.64
CA TYR A 254 -1.82 -5.89 19.22
C TYR A 254 -2.78 -6.10 20.39
N GLY A 255 -4.05 -6.33 20.04
CA GLY A 255 -5.14 -6.49 20.99
C GLY A 255 -5.73 -5.16 21.43
N ILE A 256 -6.85 -5.25 22.15
CA ILE A 256 -7.54 -4.08 22.71
C ILE A 256 -6.56 -3.35 23.62
N PHE A 257 -6.33 -2.06 23.36
CA PHE A 257 -5.37 -1.19 24.07
C PHE A 257 -3.90 -1.66 24.03
N SER A 258 -3.48 -2.42 22.99
CA SER A 258 -2.07 -2.82 22.81
C SER A 258 -1.52 -3.72 23.92
N GLN A 259 -2.39 -4.55 24.52
CA GLN A 259 -2.07 -5.41 25.66
C GLN A 259 -1.13 -6.60 25.35
N TYR A 260 -0.85 -6.89 24.07
CA TYR A 260 0.07 -7.96 23.65
C TYR A 260 1.21 -7.39 22.82
N LEU A 261 2.43 -7.87 23.05
CA LEU A 261 3.62 -7.54 22.28
C LEU A 261 4.11 -8.78 21.52
N VAL A 262 4.32 -8.64 20.21
CA VAL A 262 4.92 -9.68 19.37
C VAL A 262 6.33 -9.27 18.98
N VAL A 263 7.27 -10.20 19.12
CA VAL A 263 8.64 -10.06 18.65
C VAL A 263 8.96 -11.19 17.66
N SER A 264 9.44 -10.83 16.47
CA SER A 264 9.82 -11.80 15.46
C SER A 264 11.07 -12.58 15.89
N ALA A 265 11.02 -13.90 15.77
CA ALA A 265 12.18 -14.77 16.03
C ALA A 265 13.37 -14.43 15.12
N TYR A 266 13.11 -13.83 13.95
CA TYR A 266 14.14 -13.45 12.99
C TYR A 266 15.17 -12.46 13.53
N ILE A 267 14.76 -11.55 14.42
CA ILE A 267 15.63 -10.53 15.00
C ILE A 267 16.25 -10.95 16.34
N LEU A 268 15.86 -12.10 16.88
CA LEU A 268 16.36 -12.60 18.17
C LEU A 268 17.76 -13.23 18.01
N PRO A 269 18.60 -13.20 19.05
CA PRO A 269 19.95 -13.77 19.02
C PRO A 269 19.92 -15.31 19.14
N ILE A 270 19.28 -15.99 18.18
CA ILE A 270 19.14 -17.46 18.16
C ILE A 270 20.33 -18.08 17.40
N PRO A 271 20.95 -19.19 17.87
CA PRO A 271 22.20 -19.75 17.34
C PRO A 271 22.25 -20.18 15.86
N HIS A 272 21.19 -20.03 15.06
CA HIS A 272 21.13 -20.51 13.67
C HIS A 272 20.62 -19.47 12.65
N LEU A 273 20.36 -18.24 13.07
CA LEU A 273 19.92 -17.15 12.19
C LEU A 273 21.08 -16.18 11.94
N GLN A 274 21.25 -15.77 10.67
CA GLN A 274 22.45 -15.08 10.18
C GLN A 274 22.57 -13.61 10.62
N ASN A 275 21.48 -12.98 11.06
CA ASN A 275 21.49 -11.57 11.48
C ASN A 275 21.00 -11.45 12.93
N LYS A 276 21.85 -10.94 13.82
CA LYS A 276 21.63 -10.95 15.27
C LYS A 276 21.60 -9.51 15.79
N LEU A 277 20.42 -9.04 16.17
CA LEU A 277 20.32 -7.84 16.98
C LEU A 277 20.66 -8.16 18.44
N SER A 278 21.43 -7.29 19.08
CA SER A 278 21.70 -7.35 20.51
C SER A 278 20.43 -7.07 21.32
N GLU A 279 20.40 -7.48 22.59
CA GLU A 279 19.28 -7.18 23.48
C GLU A 279 18.97 -5.68 23.54
N GLN A 280 20.00 -4.82 23.53
CA GLN A 280 19.82 -3.36 23.55
C GLN A 280 19.17 -2.83 22.28
N GLU A 281 19.53 -3.39 21.12
CA GLU A 281 18.94 -3.02 19.83
C GLU A 281 17.47 -3.45 19.75
N ILE A 282 17.13 -4.63 20.26
CA ILE A 282 15.74 -5.11 20.34
C ILE A 282 14.92 -4.19 21.26
N LEU A 283 15.45 -3.85 22.44
CA LEU A 283 14.79 -2.92 23.36
C LEU A 283 14.61 -1.54 22.74
N ALA A 284 15.55 -1.08 21.92
CA ALA A 284 15.41 0.19 21.20
C ALA A 284 14.32 0.17 20.13
N LEU A 285 14.15 -0.94 19.41
CA LEU A 285 13.03 -1.12 18.48
C LEU A 285 11.69 -1.15 19.21
N ILE A 286 11.63 -1.86 20.36
CA ILE A 286 10.44 -1.85 21.22
C ILE A 286 10.18 -0.44 21.75
N GLY A 287 11.22 0.30 22.16
CA GLY A 287 11.12 1.70 22.57
C GLY A 287 10.53 2.60 21.49
N HIS A 288 10.92 2.41 20.23
CA HIS A 288 10.30 3.09 19.09
C HIS A 288 8.81 2.69 18.94
N GLN A 289 8.47 1.41 19.04
CA GLN A 289 7.07 0.97 19.00
C GLN A 289 6.23 1.51 20.16
N LEU A 290 6.80 1.61 21.36
CA LEU A 290 6.20 2.27 22.51
C LEU A 290 5.96 3.76 22.24
N GLY A 291 6.81 4.40 21.43
CA GLY A 291 6.59 5.76 20.94
C GLY A 291 5.31 5.88 20.10
N HIS A 292 4.97 4.88 19.29
CA HIS A 292 3.69 4.85 18.57
C HIS A 292 2.48 4.70 19.50
N TRP A 293 2.61 3.84 20.50
CA TRP A 293 1.59 3.65 21.52
C TRP A 293 1.38 4.92 22.36
N PHE A 294 2.46 5.47 22.93
CA PHE A 294 2.45 6.65 23.79
C PHE A 294 1.82 7.88 23.11
N ASN A 295 2.10 8.07 21.83
CA ASN A 295 1.54 9.17 21.04
C ASN A 295 0.16 8.87 20.44
N ASN A 296 -0.46 7.72 20.73
CA ASN A 296 -1.75 7.27 20.20
C ASN A 296 -1.82 7.30 18.67
N HIS A 297 -0.74 6.89 17.98
CA HIS A 297 -0.65 6.98 16.52
C HIS A 297 -1.70 6.11 15.81
N ILE A 298 -2.01 4.91 16.33
CA ILE A 298 -3.03 4.02 15.77
C ILE A 298 -4.42 4.68 15.84
N LEU A 299 -4.80 5.21 16.99
CA LEU A 299 -6.08 5.90 17.17
C LEU A 299 -6.20 7.13 16.26
N LYS A 300 -5.14 7.94 16.16
CA LYS A 300 -5.10 9.11 15.27
C LYS A 300 -5.25 8.71 13.79
N LYS A 301 -4.55 7.64 13.35
CA LYS A 301 -4.68 7.10 11.99
C LYS A 301 -6.10 6.61 11.73
N PHE A 302 -6.70 5.90 12.69
CA PHE A 302 -8.06 5.38 12.59
C PHE A 302 -9.10 6.49 12.49
N VAL A 303 -9.13 7.43 13.43
CA VAL A 303 -10.11 8.54 13.40
C VAL A 303 -9.97 9.34 12.10
N LEU A 304 -8.74 9.59 11.65
CA LEU A 304 -8.50 10.27 10.39
C LEU A 304 -8.99 9.46 9.18
N SER A 305 -8.76 8.14 9.15
CA SER A 305 -9.26 7.30 8.04
C SER A 305 -10.78 7.29 7.98
N GLU A 306 -11.47 7.27 9.12
CA GLU A 306 -12.94 7.34 9.15
C GLU A 306 -13.46 8.71 8.66
N VAL A 307 -12.82 9.80 9.04
CA VAL A 307 -13.17 11.15 8.56
C VAL A 307 -12.92 11.29 7.05
N VAL A 308 -11.77 10.81 6.57
CA VAL A 308 -11.44 10.80 5.13
C VAL A 308 -12.43 9.93 4.36
N LEU A 309 -12.82 8.78 4.90
CA LEU A 309 -13.81 7.92 4.26
C LEU A 309 -15.19 8.59 4.22
N LEU A 310 -15.61 9.24 5.32
CA LEU A 310 -16.88 9.97 5.37
C LEU A 310 -16.94 11.09 4.34
N ILE A 311 -15.89 11.92 4.25
CA ILE A 311 -15.83 13.00 3.25
C ILE A 311 -15.84 12.42 1.84
N TRP A 312 -15.14 11.31 1.60
CA TRP A 312 -15.16 10.60 0.32
C TRP A 312 -16.59 10.21 -0.07
N PHE A 313 -17.34 9.58 0.85
CA PHE A 313 -18.74 9.20 0.63
C PHE A 313 -19.65 10.40 0.37
N LEU A 314 -19.51 11.47 1.16
CA LEU A 314 -20.30 12.69 0.97
C LEU A 314 -20.06 13.33 -0.40
N LEU A 315 -18.82 13.36 -0.87
CA LEU A 315 -18.50 13.88 -2.21
C LEU A 315 -19.03 12.93 -3.29
N PHE A 316 -18.73 11.64 -3.17
CA PHE A 316 -19.07 10.62 -4.16
C PHE A 316 -20.58 10.53 -4.40
N PHE A 317 -21.39 10.43 -3.35
CA PHE A 317 -22.85 10.28 -3.47
C PHE A 317 -23.55 11.52 -4.05
N ASN A 318 -22.96 12.71 -3.90
CA ASN A 318 -23.47 13.93 -4.52
C ASN A 318 -23.15 14.04 -6.01
N ILE A 319 -22.20 13.24 -6.51
CA ILE A 319 -21.59 13.41 -7.82
C ILE A 319 -21.93 12.26 -8.77
N PHE A 320 -22.00 11.00 -8.31
CA PHE A 320 -21.97 9.84 -9.21
C PHE A 320 -23.12 9.69 -10.21
N GLU A 321 -24.25 10.35 -9.96
CA GLU A 321 -25.43 10.33 -10.84
C GLU A 321 -25.51 11.54 -11.77
N LYS A 322 -24.56 12.47 -11.69
CA LYS A 322 -24.57 13.69 -12.51
C LYS A 322 -24.38 13.32 -13.98
N GLU A 323 -25.34 13.73 -14.79
CA GLU A 323 -25.42 13.42 -16.22
C GLU A 323 -24.15 13.82 -17.00
N VAL A 324 -23.55 14.95 -16.63
CA VAL A 324 -22.30 15.45 -17.25
C VAL A 324 -21.16 14.43 -17.20
N ILE A 325 -21.11 13.56 -16.17
CA ILE A 325 -20.08 12.52 -16.03
C ILE A 325 -20.32 11.44 -17.09
N TYR A 326 -21.55 10.94 -17.20
CA TYR A 326 -21.92 9.92 -18.19
C TYR A 326 -21.65 10.41 -19.61
N GLN A 327 -22.11 11.63 -19.92
CA GLN A 327 -21.91 12.23 -21.24
C GLN A 327 -20.44 12.44 -21.57
N ALA A 328 -19.58 12.74 -20.58
CA ALA A 328 -18.14 12.88 -20.79
C ALA A 328 -17.46 11.57 -21.25
N PHE A 329 -18.08 10.41 -21.03
CA PHE A 329 -17.59 9.10 -21.47
C PHE A 329 -18.43 8.48 -22.60
N GLY A 330 -19.30 9.28 -23.24
CA GLY A 330 -20.13 8.87 -24.39
C GLY A 330 -21.45 8.19 -24.03
N PHE A 331 -21.85 8.21 -22.75
CA PHE A 331 -23.17 7.75 -22.32
C PHE A 331 -24.16 8.92 -22.39
N HIS A 332 -24.75 9.15 -23.58
CA HIS A 332 -25.60 10.32 -23.82
C HIS A 332 -27.05 10.12 -23.37
N ASP A 333 -27.61 8.94 -23.63
CA ASP A 333 -29.04 8.69 -23.40
C ASP A 333 -29.31 7.76 -22.21
N GLN A 334 -28.25 7.33 -21.51
CA GLN A 334 -28.33 6.31 -20.47
C GLN A 334 -27.46 6.66 -19.28
N ARG A 335 -27.93 6.29 -18.08
CA ARG A 335 -27.21 6.49 -16.83
C ARG A 335 -27.22 5.21 -15.99
N PRO A 336 -26.51 4.15 -16.40
CA PRO A 336 -26.43 2.94 -15.60
C PRO A 336 -25.77 3.24 -14.25
N ILE A 337 -26.33 2.73 -13.16
CA ILE A 337 -25.89 3.02 -11.79
C ILE A 337 -24.43 2.62 -11.62
N PHE A 338 -24.07 1.40 -12.03
CA PHE A 338 -22.72 0.89 -11.84
C PHE A 338 -21.67 1.64 -12.69
N VAL A 339 -22.05 2.11 -13.88
CA VAL A 339 -21.18 2.94 -14.72
C VAL A 339 -20.86 4.26 -14.03
N GLY A 340 -21.87 4.94 -13.47
CA GLY A 340 -21.65 6.20 -12.74
C GLY A 340 -20.75 6.02 -11.53
N ILE A 341 -20.94 4.92 -10.79
CA ILE A 341 -20.09 4.54 -9.66
C ILE A 341 -18.65 4.36 -10.11
N LEU A 342 -18.40 3.55 -11.14
CA LEU A 342 -17.06 3.26 -11.63
C LEU A 342 -16.37 4.54 -12.13
N LEU A 343 -17.02 5.31 -13.01
CA LEU A 343 -16.45 6.52 -13.59
C LEU A 343 -16.14 7.57 -12.52
N SER A 344 -17.03 7.73 -11.55
CA SER A 344 -16.85 8.71 -10.47
C SER A 344 -15.74 8.30 -9.52
N MET A 345 -15.70 7.02 -9.13
CA MET A 345 -14.65 6.48 -8.25
C MET A 345 -13.27 6.56 -8.91
N GLN A 346 -13.18 6.20 -10.20
CA GLN A 346 -11.91 6.11 -10.92
C GLN A 346 -11.37 7.47 -11.38
N TYR A 347 -12.24 8.34 -11.92
CA TYR A 347 -11.78 9.57 -12.58
C TYR A 347 -12.12 10.84 -11.81
N ILE A 348 -13.35 10.95 -11.30
CA ILE A 348 -13.81 12.20 -10.67
C ILE A 348 -13.22 12.37 -9.26
N MET A 349 -13.11 11.27 -8.50
CA MET A 349 -12.53 11.27 -7.15
C MET A 349 -10.98 11.24 -7.15
N MET A 350 -10.34 11.15 -8.32
CA MET A 350 -8.88 11.09 -8.45
C MET A 350 -8.15 12.24 -7.74
N PRO A 351 -8.55 13.54 -7.87
CA PRO A 351 -7.88 14.63 -7.16
C PRO A 351 -7.98 14.51 -5.63
N TYR A 352 -9.15 14.10 -5.14
CA TYR A 352 -9.37 13.86 -3.73
C TYR A 352 -8.47 12.73 -3.21
N ASN A 353 -8.43 11.61 -3.94
CA ASN A 353 -7.64 10.44 -3.58
C ASN A 353 -6.13 10.77 -3.54
N LEU A 354 -5.61 11.52 -4.51
CA LEU A 354 -4.20 11.93 -4.54
C LEU A 354 -3.85 12.87 -3.38
N LEU A 355 -4.70 13.87 -3.11
CA LEU A 355 -4.47 14.81 -2.02
C LEU A 355 -4.46 14.09 -0.66
N THR A 356 -5.48 13.26 -0.41
CA THR A 356 -5.60 12.50 0.83
C THR A 356 -4.47 11.50 1.01
N ALA A 357 -4.06 10.80 -0.06
CA ALA A 357 -2.89 9.91 -0.02
C ALA A 357 -1.63 10.67 0.40
N PHE A 358 -1.35 11.83 -0.20
CA PHE A 358 -0.18 12.63 0.16
C PHE A 358 -0.20 13.11 1.62
N LEU A 359 -1.37 13.54 2.12
CA LEU A 359 -1.54 13.97 3.51
C LEU A 359 -1.32 12.80 4.48
N LEU A 360 -1.85 11.61 4.17
CA LEU A 360 -1.70 10.42 5.00
C LEU A 360 -0.25 9.90 5.01
N ILE A 361 0.45 9.96 3.87
CA ILE A 361 1.89 9.67 3.79
C ILE A 361 2.67 10.64 4.68
N SER A 362 2.43 11.95 4.52
CA SER A 362 3.12 12.99 5.29
C SER A 362 2.90 12.83 6.81
N LEU A 363 1.66 12.53 7.22
CA LEU A 363 1.34 12.29 8.62
C LEU A 363 2.01 11.01 9.15
N SER A 364 2.00 9.92 8.38
CA SER A 364 2.64 8.67 8.78
C SER A 364 4.14 8.87 9.00
N ARG A 365 4.81 9.61 8.13
CA ARG A 365 6.23 9.97 8.30
C ARG A 365 6.50 10.80 9.55
N LYS A 366 5.60 11.75 9.86
CA LYS A 366 5.69 12.52 11.11
C LYS A 366 5.58 11.62 12.34
N PHE A 367 4.71 10.61 12.31
CA PHE A 367 4.56 9.64 13.41
C PHE A 367 5.82 8.78 13.60
N GLU A 368 6.51 8.40 12.53
CA GLU A 368 7.82 7.71 12.63
C GLU A 368 8.87 8.57 13.33
N TYR A 369 8.99 9.86 12.98
CA TYR A 369 9.93 10.75 13.67
C TYR A 369 9.56 10.99 15.14
N GLN A 370 8.27 11.07 15.46
CA GLN A 370 7.80 11.19 16.85
C GLN A 370 8.11 9.92 17.66
N ALA A 371 8.04 8.74 17.04
CA ALA A 371 8.43 7.48 17.66
C ALA A 371 9.95 7.37 17.85
N ASP A 372 10.74 7.83 16.87
CA ASP A 372 12.20 7.97 17.00
C ASP A 372 12.59 8.93 18.13
N ASP A 373 11.93 10.08 18.23
CA ASP A 373 12.12 11.06 19.31
C ASP A 373 11.79 10.47 20.69
N PHE A 374 10.77 9.61 20.76
CA PHE A 374 10.41 8.93 22.00
C PHE A 374 11.51 7.95 22.44
N ALA A 375 12.03 7.14 21.51
CA ALA A 375 13.18 6.26 21.79
C ALA A 375 14.44 7.04 22.19
N ILE A 376 14.66 8.24 21.62
CA ILE A 376 15.74 9.15 22.05
C ILE A 376 15.54 9.57 23.52
N ARG A 377 14.31 9.94 23.92
CA ARG A 377 13.99 10.31 25.31
C ARG A 377 14.22 9.16 26.30
N LEU A 378 14.07 7.92 25.86
CA LEU A 378 14.41 6.72 26.64
C LEU A 378 15.92 6.44 26.70
N GLY A 379 16.77 7.29 26.12
CA GLY A 379 18.22 7.11 26.09
C GLY A 379 18.70 6.06 25.09
N MET A 380 17.84 5.62 24.17
CA MET A 380 18.11 4.48 23.27
C MET A 380 18.62 4.89 21.89
N LYS A 381 19.01 6.17 21.69
CA LYS A 381 19.44 6.72 20.40
C LYS A 381 20.46 5.84 19.67
N GLN A 382 21.55 5.46 20.33
CA GLN A 382 22.63 4.69 19.70
C GLN A 382 22.19 3.26 19.35
N ALA A 383 21.46 2.61 20.27
CA ALA A 383 20.94 1.27 20.06
C ALA A 383 19.91 1.25 18.92
N LEU A 384 19.03 2.26 18.81
CA LEU A 384 18.06 2.36 17.73
C LEU A 384 18.76 2.52 16.37
N ARG A 385 19.79 3.37 16.28
CA ARG A 385 20.58 3.54 15.04
C ARG A 385 21.15 2.20 14.57
N LYS A 386 21.77 1.45 15.47
CA LYS A 386 22.34 0.13 15.14
C LYS A 386 21.25 -0.87 14.75
N ALA A 387 20.12 -0.87 15.47
CA ALA A 387 18.99 -1.74 15.17
C ALA A 387 18.43 -1.51 13.77
N LEU A 388 18.25 -0.23 13.37
CA LEU A 388 17.77 0.11 12.04
C LEU A 388 18.74 -0.33 10.94
N MET A 389 20.05 -0.18 11.15
CA MET A 389 21.06 -0.67 10.20
C MET A 389 21.04 -2.20 10.11
N GLY A 390 20.94 -2.90 11.25
CA GLY A 390 20.88 -4.35 11.30
C GLY A 390 19.64 -4.94 10.61
N ILE A 391 18.47 -4.28 10.70
CA ILE A 391 17.27 -4.70 9.96
C ILE A 391 17.45 -4.55 8.44
N TYR A 392 18.15 -3.51 7.98
CA TYR A 392 18.34 -3.28 6.56
C TYR A 392 19.33 -4.24 5.90
N GLU A 393 20.32 -4.75 6.64
CA GLU A 393 21.23 -5.81 6.17
C GLU A 393 20.46 -7.09 5.75
N VAL A 394 19.33 -7.33 6.40
CA VAL A 394 18.43 -8.46 6.11
C VAL A 394 17.61 -8.24 4.84
N ASN A 395 17.20 -7.01 4.58
CA ASN A 395 16.18 -6.69 3.58
C ASN A 395 16.81 -6.27 2.25
N ILE A 396 17.36 -7.25 1.54
CA ILE A 396 18.03 -7.12 0.23
C ILE A 396 17.15 -6.43 -0.84
N PHE A 397 15.82 -6.51 -0.69
CA PHE A 397 14.84 -6.02 -1.66
C PHE A 397 14.71 -4.49 -1.76
N LYS A 398 15.31 -3.71 -0.84
CA LYS A 398 15.16 -2.25 -0.83
C LYS A 398 16.51 -1.56 -0.97
N CYS A 399 16.74 -0.95 -2.13
CA CYS A 399 17.86 -0.03 -2.29
C CYS A 399 17.73 1.10 -1.25
N PRO A 400 18.75 1.31 -0.38
CA PRO A 400 18.66 2.28 0.71
C PRO A 400 18.72 3.74 0.23
N ILE A 401 19.03 3.94 -1.06
CA ILE A 401 19.17 5.26 -1.66
C ILE A 401 17.84 5.70 -2.24
N LEU A 402 17.26 6.74 -1.63
CA LEU A 402 16.06 7.40 -2.16
C LEU A 402 16.34 8.89 -2.36
N ASP A 403 15.89 9.45 -3.48
CA ASP A 403 15.75 10.88 -3.66
C ASP A 403 14.76 11.42 -2.62
N HIS A 404 15.03 12.61 -2.11
CA HIS A 404 14.27 13.19 -1.02
C HIS A 404 12.80 13.46 -1.39
N LEU A 405 12.51 13.87 -2.63
CA LEU A 405 11.14 14.16 -3.06
C LEU A 405 10.41 12.86 -3.39
N TYR A 406 11.09 11.94 -4.08
CA TYR A 406 10.59 10.59 -4.33
C TYR A 406 10.21 9.87 -3.02
N SER A 407 11.08 9.93 -2.00
CA SER A 407 10.82 9.39 -0.66
C SER A 407 9.57 10.02 -0.03
N LYS A 408 9.53 11.35 0.03
CA LYS A 408 8.44 12.11 0.70
C LYS A 408 7.07 11.89 0.07
N CYS A 409 7.00 11.72 -1.24
CA CYS A 409 5.74 11.57 -1.95
C CYS A 409 5.28 10.10 -2.08
N GLY A 410 6.19 9.14 -1.98
CA GLY A 410 5.89 7.72 -2.27
C GLY A 410 5.84 6.77 -1.07
N PHE A 411 6.43 7.12 0.08
CA PHE A 411 6.66 6.16 1.17
C PHE A 411 6.08 6.63 2.51
N TYR A 412 5.23 5.78 3.11
CA TYR A 412 4.63 6.00 4.43
C TYR A 412 5.66 6.05 5.57
N GLN A 413 6.81 5.40 5.41
CA GLN A 413 7.94 5.46 6.33
C GLN A 413 9.08 6.28 5.71
N PRO A 414 9.75 7.14 6.48
CA PRO A 414 11.00 7.76 6.04
C PRO A 414 12.06 6.69 5.75
N SER A 415 12.95 6.98 4.81
CA SER A 415 14.04 6.07 4.47
C SER A 415 14.99 5.86 5.66
N LEU A 416 15.76 4.76 5.63
CA LEU A 416 16.82 4.53 6.62
C LEU A 416 17.71 5.76 6.80
N LEU A 417 18.19 6.33 5.69
CA LEU A 417 19.09 7.48 5.72
C LEU A 417 18.40 8.72 6.30
N GLU A 418 17.11 8.92 6.04
CA GLU A 418 16.34 10.02 6.62
C GLU A 418 16.18 9.85 8.14
N ARG A 419 15.92 8.63 8.62
CA ARG A 419 15.83 8.32 10.06
C ARG A 419 17.19 8.44 10.74
N LEU A 420 18.25 7.89 10.14
CA LEU A 420 19.62 8.03 10.65
C LEU A 420 20.05 9.51 10.68
N LYS A 421 19.63 10.33 9.73
CA LYS A 421 19.88 11.78 9.76
C LYS A 421 19.12 12.45 10.92
N HIS A 422 17.86 12.09 11.12
CA HIS A 422 17.04 12.60 12.24
C HIS A 422 17.62 12.23 13.61
N LEU A 423 18.09 10.98 13.76
CA LEU A 423 18.75 10.51 14.98
C LEU A 423 20.10 11.22 15.21
N GLY A 424 20.72 11.85 14.21
CA GLY A 424 22.00 12.56 14.29
C GLY A 424 23.23 11.65 14.41
N SER A 425 24.44 12.18 14.15
CA SER A 425 25.70 11.43 14.22
C SER A 425 26.08 11.03 15.65
N THR A 426 27.02 10.09 15.75
CA THR A 426 27.61 9.57 17.00
C THR A 426 28.72 10.47 17.57
N GLU A 427 29.08 11.57 16.89
CA GLU A 427 30.10 12.50 17.37
C GLU A 427 29.45 13.55 18.26
N ASN A 428 29.35 13.23 19.55
CA ASN A 428 29.36 14.15 20.70
C ASN A 428 29.16 13.31 21.98
N VAL A 429 30.17 12.50 22.34
CA VAL A 429 30.63 12.24 23.71
C VAL A 429 32.13 12.03 23.64
#